data_AF-A0A0B7ACY9-F1
#
_entry.id   AF-A0A0B7ACY9-F1
#
_cell.length_a   1.000
_cell.length_b   1.000
_cell.length_c   1.000
_cell.angle_alpha   90.00
_cell.angle_beta   90.00
_cell.angle_gamma   90.00
#
_symmetry.space_group_name_H-M   'P 1'
#
loop_
_entity.id
_entity.type
_entity.pdbx_description
1 polymer ?
#
loop_
_entity_poly.entity_id
_entity_poly.type
_entity_poly.pdbx_seq_one_letter_code
_entity_poly.pdbx_strand_id
1 'polypeptide(L)'
;MQKVGTEMNLSETAFISLDKGDFVTANSFGLRWFTPTNEVDICGHATLASAAVLFKELGNSSSEITFASRSGPLVVKRFDQNKISLNFPEDTPTPVNLADFADLLKRNI
;
A
#
# COMPACT_ATOMS: atom_id res chain seq x y z
N MET A 1 12.42 -9.24 -6.96
CA MET A 1 11.15 -8.50 -6.87
C MET A 1 10.86 -7.73 -8.15
N GLN A 2 11.70 -6.79 -8.60
CA GLN A 2 11.45 -6.02 -9.83
C GLN A 2 11.11 -6.86 -11.08
N LYS A 3 11.86 -7.94 -11.36
CA LYS A 3 11.56 -8.82 -12.52
C LYS A 3 10.13 -9.38 -12.50
N VAL A 4 9.63 -9.75 -11.32
CA VAL A 4 8.25 -10.21 -11.13
C VAL A 4 7.27 -9.06 -11.29
N GLY A 5 7.57 -7.88 -10.75
CA GLY A 5 6.75 -6.68 -10.98
C GLY A 5 6.62 -6.32 -12.46
N THR A 6 7.70 -6.47 -13.23
CA THR A 6 7.71 -6.29 -14.70
C THR A 6 6.86 -7.36 -15.40
N GLU A 7 6.96 -8.62 -14.98
CA GLU A 7 6.20 -9.74 -15.56
C GLU A 7 4.69 -9.61 -15.32
N MET A 8 4.26 -9.20 -14.12
CA MET A 8 2.84 -9.02 -13.81
C MET A 8 2.21 -7.90 -14.63
N ASN A 9 2.98 -6.87 -15.00
CA ASN A 9 2.55 -5.73 -15.82
C ASN A 9 1.26 -5.05 -15.31
N LEU A 10 1.13 -4.96 -13.99
CA LEU A 10 0.05 -4.23 -13.29
C LEU A 10 0.59 -2.91 -12.73
N SER A 11 -0.30 -2.03 -12.27
CA SER A 11 0.07 -0.76 -11.64
C SER A 11 1.12 -0.96 -10.54
N GLU A 12 0.88 -1.90 -9.63
CA GLU A 12 1.82 -2.28 -8.58
C GLU A 12 1.72 -3.76 -8.24
N THR A 13 2.86 -4.37 -7.93
CA THR A 13 2.98 -5.68 -7.31
C THR A 13 3.54 -5.51 -5.90
N ALA A 14 2.79 -5.93 -4.90
CA ALA A 14 3.19 -5.87 -3.49
C ALA A 14 3.84 -7.19 -3.04
N PHE A 15 4.96 -7.09 -2.32
CA PHE A 15 5.66 -8.22 -1.73
C PHE A 15 5.61 -8.09 -0.21
N ILE A 16 5.03 -9.09 0.44
CA ILE A 16 4.95 -9.18 1.91
C ILE A 16 6.08 -10.09 2.39
N SER A 17 6.88 -9.64 3.35
CA SER A 17 7.89 -10.44 4.02
C SER A 17 7.59 -10.59 5.50
N LEU A 18 8.05 -11.69 6.10
CA LEU A 18 7.88 -11.97 7.52
C LEU A 18 9.23 -12.30 8.14
N ASP A 19 9.62 -11.54 9.16
CA ASP A 19 10.93 -11.70 9.80
C ASP A 19 10.91 -12.83 10.85
N LYS A 20 9.84 -12.95 11.63
CA LYS A 20 9.68 -13.93 12.71
C LYS A 20 8.22 -14.36 12.85
N GLY A 21 8.01 -15.62 13.25
CA GLY A 21 6.67 -16.18 13.48
C GLY A 21 6.07 -16.76 12.20
N ASP A 22 4.75 -16.66 12.08
CA ASP A 22 3.99 -17.16 10.93
C ASP A 22 2.97 -16.11 10.43
N PHE A 23 2.46 -16.31 9.22
CA PHE A 23 1.53 -15.38 8.58
C PHE A 23 0.12 -15.34 9.21
N VAL A 24 -0.20 -16.22 10.16
CA VAL A 24 -1.52 -16.36 10.80
C VAL A 24 -1.56 -15.62 12.15
N THR A 25 -0.44 -15.59 12.87
CA THR A 25 -0.34 -15.02 14.22
C THR A 25 0.52 -13.76 14.30
N ALA A 26 1.42 -13.53 13.35
CA ALA A 26 2.21 -12.30 13.34
C ALA A 26 1.35 -11.08 13.03
N ASN A 27 1.73 -9.94 13.61
CA ASN A 27 1.12 -8.63 13.39
C ASN A 27 2.08 -7.61 12.75
N SER A 28 3.30 -8.04 12.40
CA SER A 28 4.33 -7.18 11.81
C SER A 28 4.94 -7.86 10.59
N PHE A 29 4.95 -7.14 9.46
CA PHE A 29 5.41 -7.65 8.18
C PHE A 29 6.23 -6.58 7.46
N GLY A 30 7.17 -6.98 6.62
CA GLY A 30 7.76 -6.08 5.64
C GLY A 30 6.85 -5.93 4.42
N LEU A 31 6.82 -4.76 3.82
CA LEU A 31 6.03 -4.49 2.62
C LEU A 31 6.81 -3.62 1.62
N ARG A 32 6.85 -4.09 0.37
CA ARG A 32 7.51 -3.40 -0.75
C ARG A 32 6.62 -3.43 -1.98
N TRP A 33 6.60 -2.35 -2.74
CA TRP A 33 5.78 -2.21 -3.95
C TRP A 33 6.66 -1.94 -5.16
N PHE A 34 6.33 -2.62 -6.25
CA PHE A 34 7.04 -2.45 -7.51
C PHE A 34 6.02 -2.19 -8.62
N THR A 35 6.20 -1.09 -9.35
CA THR A 35 5.64 -0.95 -10.68
C THR A 35 6.44 -1.82 -11.65
N PRO A 36 6.05 -1.91 -12.95
CA PRO A 36 6.84 -2.63 -13.93
C PRO A 36 8.26 -2.06 -14.11
N THR A 37 8.48 -0.80 -13.75
CA THR A 37 9.74 -0.09 -14.00
C THR A 37 10.58 0.19 -12.76
N ASN A 38 9.97 0.36 -11.59
CA ASN A 38 10.69 0.77 -10.38
C ASN A 38 9.98 0.36 -9.09
N GLU A 39 10.73 0.38 -8.00
CA GLU A 39 10.17 0.36 -6.66
C GLU A 39 9.54 1.72 -6.34
N VAL A 40 8.38 1.71 -5.68
CA VAL A 40 7.65 2.89 -5.21
C VAL A 40 7.70 2.95 -3.68
N ASP A 41 7.82 4.15 -3.13
CA ASP A 41 7.99 4.33 -1.68
C ASP A 41 6.68 4.10 -0.91
N ILE A 42 5.53 4.46 -1.49
CA ILE A 42 4.21 4.27 -0.89
C ILE A 42 3.14 3.95 -1.94
N CYS A 43 2.22 3.02 -1.61
CA CYS A 43 1.08 2.71 -2.46
C CYS A 43 -0.12 2.22 -1.62
N GLY A 44 -1.19 3.00 -1.58
CA GLY A 44 -2.24 2.76 -0.59
C GLY A 44 -3.21 1.64 -0.89
N HIS A 45 -3.71 1.54 -2.11
CA HIS A 45 -4.58 0.42 -2.49
C HIS A 45 -3.85 -0.92 -2.38
N ALA A 46 -2.58 -0.97 -2.76
CA ALA A 46 -1.78 -2.20 -2.67
C ALA A 46 -1.48 -2.58 -1.21
N THR A 47 -1.35 -1.60 -0.30
CA THR A 47 -1.25 -1.86 1.15
C THR A 47 -2.53 -2.47 1.71
N LEU A 48 -3.69 -1.89 1.37
CA LEU A 48 -4.99 -2.43 1.79
C LEU A 48 -5.24 -3.83 1.22
N ALA A 49 -4.91 -4.06 -0.06
CA ALA A 49 -5.00 -5.37 -0.68
C ALA A 49 -4.12 -6.40 0.03
N SER A 50 -2.88 -6.02 0.38
CA SER A 50 -1.95 -6.88 1.12
C SER A 50 -2.52 -7.28 2.49
N ALA A 51 -3.06 -6.32 3.24
CA ALA A 51 -3.72 -6.61 4.52
C ALA A 51 -4.96 -7.51 4.34
N ALA A 52 -5.76 -7.27 3.30
CA ALA A 52 -6.93 -8.09 3.02
C ALA A 52 -6.55 -9.56 2.75
N VAL A 53 -5.47 -9.80 2.00
CA VAL A 53 -4.94 -11.15 1.78
C VAL A 53 -4.50 -11.80 3.10
N LEU A 54 -3.78 -11.06 3.97
CA LEU A 54 -3.37 -11.58 5.28
C LEU A 54 -4.58 -11.95 6.14
N PHE A 55 -5.58 -11.07 6.24
CA PHE A 55 -6.76 -11.32 7.08
C PHE A 55 -7.69 -12.39 6.53
N LYS A 56 -7.95 -12.42 5.21
CA LYS A 56 -8.99 -13.26 4.60
C LYS A 56 -8.44 -14.56 4.04
N GLU A 57 -7.39 -14.49 3.24
CA GLU A 57 -6.86 -15.66 2.52
C GLU A 57 -5.93 -16.48 3.41
N LEU A 58 -5.12 -15.82 4.23
CA LEU A 58 -4.21 -16.49 5.17
C LEU A 58 -4.81 -16.65 6.58
N GLY A 59 -6.01 -16.14 6.81
CA GLY A 59 -6.73 -16.30 8.08
C GLY A 59 -6.03 -15.65 9.27
N ASN A 60 -5.26 -14.57 9.05
CA ASN A 60 -4.55 -13.90 10.13
C ASN A 60 -5.52 -13.40 11.21
N SER A 61 -5.25 -13.82 12.44
CA SER A 61 -6.11 -13.62 13.59
C SER A 61 -5.98 -12.22 14.22
N SER A 62 -4.91 -11.48 13.90
CA SER A 62 -4.64 -10.14 14.43
C SER A 62 -5.76 -9.15 14.07
N SER A 63 -6.06 -8.24 14.99
CA SER A 63 -6.96 -7.10 14.75
C SER A 63 -6.25 -5.93 14.05
N GLU A 64 -4.92 -5.91 14.08
CA GLU A 64 -4.08 -4.87 13.53
C GLU A 64 -2.82 -5.49 12.91
N ILE A 65 -2.41 -4.95 11.77
CA ILE A 65 -1.17 -5.30 11.09
C ILE A 65 -0.34 -4.02 10.89
N THR A 66 0.94 -4.08 11.25
CA THR A 66 1.93 -3.05 10.96
C THR A 66 2.83 -3.53 9.82
N PHE A 67 2.89 -2.74 8.75
CA PHE A 67 3.83 -2.95 7.65
C PHE A 67 5.05 -2.05 7.81
N ALA A 68 6.23 -2.65 7.89
CA ALA A 68 7.50 -1.93 7.72
C ALA A 68 7.74 -1.67 6.22
N SER A 69 7.76 -0.40 5.84
CA SER A 69 7.95 0.03 4.45
C SER A 69 9.01 1.11 4.30
N ARG A 70 9.36 1.47 3.06
CA ARG A 70 10.34 2.55 2.76
C ARG A 70 9.85 3.93 3.24
N SER A 71 8.54 4.17 3.22
CA SER A 71 7.93 5.39 3.77
C SER A 71 7.66 5.33 5.28
N GLY A 72 8.19 4.33 5.98
CA GLY A 72 7.97 4.11 7.41
C GLY A 72 6.84 3.13 7.71
N PRO A 73 6.42 3.02 8.98
CA PRO A 73 5.39 2.06 9.39
C PRO A 73 4.01 2.47 8.90
N LEU A 74 3.31 1.53 8.27
CA LEU A 74 1.90 1.68 7.84
C LEU A 74 1.01 0.75 8.66
N VAL A 75 0.01 1.30 9.33
CA VAL A 75 -0.86 0.53 10.23
C VAL A 75 -2.22 0.30 9.57
N VAL A 76 -2.59 -0.97 9.43
CA VAL A 76 -3.92 -1.39 8.97
C VAL A 76 -4.68 -2.05 10.10
N LYS A 77 -5.87 -1.54 10.40
CA LYS A 77 -6.79 -2.07 11.41
C LYS A 77 -7.94 -2.79 10.75
N ARG A 78 -8.34 -3.93 11.31
CA ARG A 78 -9.57 -4.65 10.96
C ARG A 78 -10.69 -4.18 11.87
N PHE A 79 -11.74 -3.61 11.29
CA PHE A 79 -12.93 -3.20 12.04
C PHE A 79 -13.93 -4.34 12.16
N ASP A 80 -14.19 -5.03 11.05
CA ASP A 80 -15.06 -6.21 10.97
C ASP A 80 -14.54 -7.16 9.88
N GLN A 81 -15.31 -8.20 9.53
CA GLN A 81 -14.91 -9.19 8.52
C GLN A 81 -14.70 -8.61 7.11
N ASN A 82 -15.27 -7.44 6.81
CA ASN A 82 -15.28 -6.85 5.48
C ASN A 82 -14.68 -5.43 5.41
N LYS A 83 -14.40 -4.81 6.55
CA LYS A 83 -13.84 -3.46 6.61
C LYS A 83 -12.47 -3.44 7.27
N ILE A 84 -11.54 -2.85 6.53
CA ILE A 84 -10.20 -2.51 7.00
C ILE A 84 -9.96 -1.02 6.79
N SER A 85 -9.12 -0.42 7.62
CA SER A 85 -8.67 0.96 7.45
C SER A 85 -7.17 1.05 7.53
N LEU A 86 -6.61 1.89 6.68
CA LEU A 86 -5.20 2.22 6.66
C LEU A 86 -5.04 3.68 7.08
N ASN A 87 -4.12 3.94 7.99
CA ASN A 87 -3.72 5.30 8.33
C ASN A 87 -2.57 5.75 7.41
N PHE A 88 -2.70 6.93 6.81
CA PHE A 88 -1.65 7.56 5.99
C PHE A 88 -1.04 8.77 6.70
N PRO A 89 0.25 9.05 6.45
CA PRO A 89 0.77 10.38 6.74
C PRO A 89 -0.04 11.43 5.97
N GLU A 90 -0.33 12.54 6.63
CA GLU A 90 -1.00 13.67 6.02
C GLU A 90 -0.04 14.37 5.04
N ASP A 91 -0.50 14.59 3.81
CA ASP A 91 0.18 15.42 2.82
C ASP A 91 -0.57 16.75 2.72
N THR A 92 -0.10 17.75 3.47
CA THR A 92 -0.78 19.04 3.57
C THR A 92 -0.71 19.77 2.23
N PRO A 93 -1.86 20.07 1.59
CA PRO A 93 -1.85 20.73 0.29
C PRO A 93 -1.30 22.15 0.41
N THR A 94 -0.52 22.55 -0.59
CA THR A 94 -0.02 23.93 -0.71
C THR A 94 -0.84 24.70 -1.76
N PRO A 95 -1.09 26.00 -1.55
CA PRO A 95 -1.75 26.82 -2.56
C PRO A 95 -0.94 26.83 -3.85
N VAL A 96 -1.60 26.58 -4.98
CA VAL A 96 -1.00 26.65 -6.32
C VAL A 96 -1.65 27.77 -7.12
N ASN A 97 -0.88 28.44 -7.99
CA ASN A 97 -1.42 29.44 -8.89
C ASN A 97 -2.08 28.75 -10.09
N LEU A 98 -3.38 28.99 -10.29
CA LEU A 98 -4.15 28.43 -11.41
C LEU A 98 -3.56 28.77 -12.79
N ALA A 99 -2.85 29.90 -12.92
CA ALA A 99 -2.18 30.29 -14.16
C ALA A 99 -1.10 29.28 -14.58
N ASP A 100 -0.43 28.63 -13.62
CA ASP A 100 0.65 27.67 -13.88
C ASP A 100 0.12 26.35 -14.46
N PHE A 101 -1.18 26.10 -14.32
CA PHE A 101 -1.87 24.89 -14.79
C PHE A 101 -2.91 25.20 -15.88
N ALA A 102 -2.88 26.41 -16.45
CA ALA A 102 -3.84 26.88 -17.44
C ALA A 102 -3.96 25.93 -18.65
N ASP A 103 -2.86 25.27 -19.04
CA ASP A 103 -2.86 24.33 -20.17
C ASP A 103 -3.46 22.95 -19.83
N LEU A 104 -3.44 22.54 -18.56
CA LEU A 104 -4.11 21.31 -18.09
C LEU A 104 -5.62 21.51 -17.95
N LEU A 105 -6.06 22.72 -17.61
CA LEU A 105 -7.47 23.08 -17.49
C LEU A 105 -8.15 23.35 -18.84
N LYS A 106 -7.37 23.61 -19.91
CA LYS A 106 -7.89 23.73 -21.29
C LYS A 106 -8.28 22.37 -21.90
N ARG A 107 -7.85 21.25 -21.31
CA ARG A 107 -8.22 19.89 -21.74
C ARG A 107 -9.35 19.36 -20.88
N ASN A 108 -10.59 19.62 -21.31
CA ASN A 108 -11.88 18.91 -21.08
C ASN A 108 -12.96 19.95 -21.45
N ILE A 109 -13.89 19.76 -22.39
CA ILE A 109 -14.71 18.61 -22.82
C ILE A 109 -15.04 18.79 -24.30
#